data_AF-A0A4D6NWL1-F1
#
_entry.id   AF-A0A4D6NWL1-F1
#
_cell.length_a   1.000
_cell.length_b   1.000
_cell.length_c   1.000
_cell.angle_alpha   90.00
_cell.angle_beta   90.00
_cell.angle_gamma   90.00
#
_symmetry.space_group_name_H-M   'P 1'
#
loop_
_entity.id
_entity.type
_entity.pdbx_description
1 polymer ?
#
loop_
_entity_poly.entity_id
_entity_poly.type
_entity_poly.pdbx_seq_one_letter_code
_entity_poly.pdbx_strand_id
1 'polypeptide(L)'
;MGTVSLLKCYRPFFSTLFPRSAPSTPHAAIFRKKSPPSFCACSSPPFTAEKDCGKSGAQGFTLKKPSPEVWLHNTMSKTKQLFKPKVESKVGMYVCGVTAYDLSHIGHARVYINFDLLYRYFKHLGFEVCYVRNFTDVDDKIIARAKELGEDPISLSRRYCEEFCRDMITLNCLPPSVEPKVSEHMPQIIDMIEKILNNGYAYVVDGDVYFNVEKFPEYGKLSSRDLEDNRAGERVAVDLRKKNPADFALWKSSKPGEPFWESPWGPGRPGWHIECSAMSAAYLGYSFDIHGGGIDLVFPHHENEIAQSCAACNKSDISVWMHNGFVTIDSVKMSKSLGNFFTIRQVTHP
;
A
#
# COMPACT_ATOMS: atom_id res chain seq x y z
N MET A 1 11.50 -26.70 19.43
CA MET A 1 12.62 -26.19 18.60
C MET A 1 12.07 -25.88 17.22
N GLY A 2 12.21 -24.64 16.76
CA GLY A 2 11.65 -24.19 15.48
C GLY A 2 11.33 -22.70 15.46
N THR A 3 12.33 -21.87 15.71
CA THR A 3 12.30 -20.41 15.54
C THR A 3 12.15 -20.09 14.05
N VAL A 4 10.91 -19.91 13.58
CA VAL A 4 10.65 -19.35 12.26
C VAL A 4 11.00 -17.85 12.30
N SER A 5 12.04 -17.51 11.53
CA SER A 5 12.64 -16.18 11.42
C SER A 5 11.63 -15.09 11.04
N LEU A 6 11.22 -14.28 12.02
CA LEU A 6 10.57 -12.96 11.88
C LEU A 6 11.50 -11.87 11.28
N LEU A 7 12.75 -12.20 10.90
CA LEU A 7 13.76 -11.25 10.42
C LEU A 7 13.58 -10.73 8.97
N LYS A 8 12.47 -11.03 8.29
CA LYS A 8 12.23 -10.58 6.90
C LYS A 8 11.24 -9.41 6.76
N CYS A 9 10.67 -8.89 7.85
CA CYS A 9 9.47 -8.05 7.78
C CYS A 9 9.57 -6.75 6.96
N TYR A 10 10.75 -6.19 6.72
CA TYR A 10 10.88 -5.04 5.82
C TYR A 10 12.20 -5.14 5.04
N ARG A 11 12.22 -5.91 3.94
CA ARG A 11 13.27 -5.78 2.92
C ARG A 11 12.64 -5.24 1.65
N PRO A 12 13.09 -4.09 1.10
CA PRO A 12 12.74 -3.74 -0.27
C PRO A 12 13.36 -4.81 -1.17
N PHE A 13 12.53 -5.47 -1.99
CA PHE A 13 13.00 -6.36 -3.04
C PHE A 13 13.73 -5.52 -4.12
N PHE A 14 15.01 -5.25 -3.91
CA PHE A 14 15.93 -4.87 -4.99
C PHE A 14 16.98 -5.98 -5.14
N SER A 15 16.68 -6.96 -5.99
CA SER A 15 17.64 -7.71 -6.81
C SER A 15 16.93 -8.87 -7.51
N THR A 16 16.25 -8.55 -8.61
CA THR A 16 16.05 -9.53 -9.69
C THR A 16 16.63 -8.92 -10.96
N LEU A 17 17.77 -9.47 -11.37
CA LEU A 17 18.35 -9.24 -12.68
C LEU A 17 17.34 -9.73 -13.73
N PHE A 18 16.74 -8.78 -14.47
CA PHE A 18 16.03 -9.12 -15.69
C PHE A 18 17.02 -9.68 -16.74
N PRO A 19 16.74 -10.82 -17.38
CA PRO A 19 17.51 -11.24 -18.53
C PRO A 19 17.18 -10.30 -19.71
N ARG A 20 18.21 -9.69 -20.28
CA ARG A 20 18.11 -8.89 -21.52
C ARG A 20 17.57 -9.79 -22.64
N SER A 21 16.44 -9.40 -23.21
CA SER A 21 15.99 -9.85 -24.53
C SER A 21 16.97 -9.36 -25.61
N ALA A 22 17.33 -10.26 -26.52
CA ALA A 22 18.17 -9.98 -27.67
C ALA A 22 17.35 -9.36 -28.82
N PRO A 23 17.91 -8.41 -29.60
CA PRO A 23 17.34 -8.05 -30.89
C PRO A 23 17.97 -8.86 -32.04
N SER A 24 17.12 -9.34 -32.94
CA SER A 24 17.45 -9.87 -34.27
C SER A 24 17.79 -8.70 -35.22
N THR A 25 18.94 -8.67 -35.89
CA THR A 25 19.18 -9.10 -37.29
C THR A 25 20.63 -8.70 -37.69
N PRO A 26 21.21 -9.28 -38.77
CA PRO A 26 22.66 -9.35 -38.96
C PRO A 26 23.22 -8.25 -39.86
N HIS A 27 24.42 -7.74 -39.55
CA HIS A 27 25.45 -7.41 -40.56
C HIS A 27 26.84 -7.32 -39.89
N ALA A 28 27.83 -7.80 -40.63
CA ALA A 28 29.18 -8.15 -40.18
C ALA A 28 30.09 -6.94 -39.91
N ALA A 29 30.94 -7.04 -38.88
CA ALA A 29 32.29 -6.49 -38.87
C ALA A 29 33.16 -7.15 -37.79
N ILE A 30 34.30 -7.66 -38.23
CA ILE A 30 35.40 -8.28 -37.47
C ILE A 30 36.13 -7.20 -36.66
N PHE A 31 36.51 -7.42 -35.39
CA PHE A 31 37.83 -7.07 -34.84
C PHE A 31 38.10 -7.65 -33.42
N ARG A 32 39.15 -8.49 -33.38
CA ARG A 32 40.13 -8.86 -32.33
C ARG A 32 39.81 -8.82 -30.81
N LYS A 33 39.99 -10.01 -30.22
CA LYS A 33 40.19 -10.33 -28.79
C LYS A 33 41.41 -9.62 -28.16
N LYS A 34 41.28 -9.22 -26.89
CA LYS A 34 42.37 -9.26 -25.89
C LYS A 34 41.81 -9.68 -24.52
N SER A 35 42.48 -10.65 -23.91
CA SER A 35 42.28 -11.23 -22.58
C SER A 35 42.97 -10.43 -21.47
N PRO A 36 42.65 -10.66 -20.17
CA PRO A 36 42.98 -9.77 -19.06
C PRO A 36 44.31 -10.15 -18.38
N PRO A 37 44.89 -9.27 -17.54
CA PRO A 37 45.94 -9.68 -16.62
C PRO A 37 45.38 -10.13 -15.27
N SER A 38 46.09 -11.08 -14.70
CA SER A 38 45.89 -11.83 -13.46
C SER A 38 46.78 -11.33 -12.32
N PHE A 39 46.55 -11.89 -11.12
CA PHE A 39 47.33 -11.84 -9.87
C PHE A 39 47.15 -10.56 -9.02
N CYS A 40 47.14 -10.62 -7.68
CA CYS A 40 47.81 -11.55 -6.78
C CYS A 40 47.07 -11.66 -5.42
N ALA A 41 47.06 -12.87 -4.87
CA ALA A 41 46.70 -13.17 -3.48
C ALA A 41 47.92 -12.92 -2.57
N CYS A 42 47.68 -12.42 -1.36
CA CYS A 42 48.64 -12.51 -0.24
C CYS A 42 47.89 -12.96 1.01
N SER A 43 48.46 -13.97 1.65
CA SER A 43 47.96 -14.71 2.80
C SER A 43 48.97 -14.65 3.94
N SER A 44 48.44 -14.48 5.17
CA SER A 44 48.99 -14.91 6.48
C SER A 44 50.16 -14.09 7.08
N PRO A 45 50.43 -14.11 8.42
CA PRO A 45 50.01 -15.10 9.44
C PRO A 45 49.52 -14.49 10.80
N PRO A 46 49.19 -15.31 11.83
CA PRO A 46 48.45 -14.90 13.02
C PRO A 46 49.38 -14.46 14.17
N PHE A 47 48.85 -13.62 15.08
CA PHE A 47 49.55 -13.26 16.32
C PHE A 47 48.79 -13.82 17.52
N THR A 48 49.47 -14.71 18.25
CA THR A 48 49.09 -15.22 19.57
C THR A 48 49.83 -14.44 20.65
N ALA A 49 49.14 -14.01 21.71
CA ALA A 49 49.70 -13.90 23.06
C ALA A 49 48.58 -13.80 24.10
N GLU A 50 48.62 -14.71 25.07
CA GLU A 50 47.81 -14.73 26.29
C GLU A 50 48.40 -13.83 27.40
N LYS A 51 47.60 -13.70 28.49
CA LYS A 51 47.89 -13.21 29.86
C LYS A 51 47.67 -11.71 30.11
N ASP A 52 47.12 -11.26 31.24
CA ASP A 52 46.41 -11.85 32.38
C ASP A 52 45.93 -10.65 33.23
N CYS A 53 44.92 -10.89 34.08
CA CYS A 53 44.61 -10.15 35.30
C CYS A 53 43.92 -8.77 35.21
N GLY A 54 42.75 -8.69 35.84
CA GLY A 54 42.11 -7.41 36.19
C GLY A 54 40.61 -7.51 36.46
N LYS A 55 40.22 -7.99 37.65
CA LYS A 55 38.87 -7.76 38.18
C LYS A 55 38.71 -6.25 38.44
N SER A 56 37.83 -5.59 37.70
CA SER A 56 37.14 -4.39 38.18
C SER A 56 35.74 -4.36 37.58
N GLY A 57 34.75 -4.21 38.46
CA GLY A 57 33.35 -4.14 38.07
C GLY A 57 33.11 -2.89 37.24
N ALA A 58 32.68 -3.09 36.00
CA ALA A 58 31.93 -2.10 35.27
C ALA A 58 30.51 -2.66 35.12
N GLN A 59 29.64 -2.32 36.06
CA GLN A 59 28.21 -2.29 35.76
C GLN A 59 28.04 -1.26 34.65
N GLY A 60 28.04 -1.74 33.40
CA GLY A 60 27.60 -0.96 32.27
C GLY A 60 26.14 -0.63 32.48
N PHE A 61 25.87 0.53 33.09
CA PHE A 61 24.58 1.19 32.94
C PHE A 61 24.45 1.57 31.46
N THR A 62 23.96 0.65 30.65
CA THR A 62 23.25 1.02 29.43
C THR A 62 22.03 1.80 29.90
N LEU A 63 22.17 3.12 29.98
CA LEU A 63 21.04 4.03 29.93
C LEU A 63 20.33 3.74 28.60
N LYS A 64 19.37 2.80 28.63
CA LYS A 64 18.27 2.82 27.67
C LYS A 64 17.65 4.20 27.83
N LYS A 65 18.04 5.16 26.98
CA LYS A 65 17.24 6.36 26.79
C LYS A 65 15.82 5.84 26.59
N PRO A 66 14.83 6.23 27.41
CA PRO A 66 13.46 5.89 27.11
C PRO A 66 13.19 6.44 25.72
N SER A 67 13.03 5.54 24.75
CA SER A 67 12.46 5.89 23.46
C SER A 67 11.16 6.60 23.77
N PRO A 68 10.95 7.86 23.34
CA PRO A 68 9.77 8.61 23.74
C PRO A 68 8.52 7.81 23.41
N GLU A 69 7.65 7.67 24.41
CA GLU A 69 6.41 6.93 24.27
C GLU A 69 5.51 7.62 23.25
N VAL A 70 5.21 6.94 22.15
CA VAL A 70 4.29 7.44 21.14
C VAL A 70 2.91 6.87 21.42
N TRP A 71 1.92 7.73 21.61
CA TRP A 71 0.53 7.33 21.80
C TRP A 71 -0.28 7.68 20.55
N LEU A 72 -0.88 6.67 19.91
CA LEU A 72 -1.67 6.83 18.69
C LEU A 72 -3.13 6.48 18.95
N HIS A 73 -4.05 7.24 18.36
CA HIS A 73 -5.46 6.87 18.37
C HIS A 73 -5.71 5.78 17.32
N ASN A 74 -6.13 4.60 17.77
CA ASN A 74 -6.42 3.46 16.90
C ASN A 74 -7.92 3.41 16.61
N THR A 75 -8.30 3.63 15.34
CA THR A 75 -9.69 3.62 14.88
C THR A 75 -10.41 2.32 15.23
N MET A 76 -9.72 1.18 15.16
CA MET A 76 -10.29 -0.13 15.53
C MET A 76 -10.77 -0.16 16.99
N SER A 77 -10.00 0.43 17.91
CA SER A 77 -10.30 0.43 19.34
C SER A 77 -11.05 1.67 19.83
N LYS A 78 -11.08 2.74 19.02
CA LYS A 78 -11.58 4.09 19.39
C LYS A 78 -10.88 4.70 20.61
N THR A 79 -9.65 4.29 20.91
CA THR A 79 -8.87 4.76 22.05
C THR A 79 -7.44 5.10 21.64
N LYS A 80 -6.77 5.91 22.47
CA LYS A 80 -5.32 6.10 22.36
C LYS A 80 -4.62 4.90 22.97
N GLN A 81 -3.66 4.35 22.24
CA GLN A 81 -2.88 3.19 22.64
C GLN A 81 -1.39 3.53 22.53
N LEU A 82 -0.59 2.97 23.44
CA LEU A 82 0.86 3.05 23.36
C LEU A 82 1.32 2.30 22.11
N PHE A 83 1.94 3.01 21.17
CA PHE A 83 2.49 2.43 19.97
C PHE A 83 3.69 1.55 20.31
N LYS A 84 3.61 0.29 19.89
CA LYS A 84 4.70 -0.67 19.98
C LYS A 84 4.96 -1.22 18.58
N PRO A 85 6.13 -0.96 17.99
CA PRO A 85 6.43 -1.51 16.68
C PRO A 85 6.53 -3.04 16.76
N LYS A 86 6.14 -3.73 15.70
CA LYS A 86 6.27 -5.19 15.56
C LYS A 86 7.73 -5.61 15.48
N VAL A 87 8.59 -4.74 14.95
CA VAL A 87 10.04 -4.93 14.92
C VAL A 87 10.69 -3.76 15.63
N GLU A 88 11.51 -4.05 16.64
CA GLU A 88 12.22 -3.04 17.44
C GLU A 88 12.92 -2.01 16.53
N SER A 89 12.71 -0.72 16.82
CA SER A 89 13.26 0.41 16.06
C SER A 89 12.86 0.51 14.57
N LYS A 90 11.89 -0.28 14.08
CA LYS A 90 11.36 -0.17 12.71
C LYS A 90 9.85 0.08 12.68
N VAL A 91 9.38 0.81 11.68
CA VAL A 91 7.94 1.06 11.47
C VAL A 91 7.58 0.81 10.01
N GLY A 92 6.67 -0.11 9.74
CA GLY A 92 6.00 -0.25 8.45
C GLY A 92 4.69 0.51 8.45
N MET A 93 4.58 1.49 7.56
CA MET A 93 3.42 2.35 7.45
C MET A 93 2.90 2.33 6.01
N TYR A 94 1.66 1.88 5.82
CA TYR A 94 0.95 1.98 4.55
C TYR A 94 -0.10 3.10 4.62
N VAL A 95 -0.16 3.98 3.63
CA VAL A 95 -1.19 5.03 3.55
C VAL A 95 -1.84 4.96 2.18
N CYS A 96 -3.16 4.84 2.14
CA CYS A 96 -3.91 4.81 0.88
C CYS A 96 -3.68 6.08 0.05
N GLY A 97 -3.29 5.86 -1.19
CA GLY A 97 -3.00 6.89 -2.18
C GLY A 97 -4.23 7.45 -2.88
N VAL A 98 -3.97 8.24 -3.92
CA VAL A 98 -5.01 8.82 -4.76
C VAL A 98 -5.38 7.89 -5.92
N THR A 99 -6.64 7.95 -6.34
CA THR A 99 -7.03 7.54 -7.69
C THR A 99 -6.59 8.63 -8.66
N ALA A 100 -5.65 8.31 -9.55
CA ALA A 100 -4.99 9.30 -10.40
C ALA A 100 -5.83 9.62 -11.66
N TYR A 101 -6.99 10.27 -11.49
CA TYR A 101 -7.86 10.67 -12.61
C TYR A 101 -8.01 12.19 -12.79
N ASP A 102 -7.62 12.98 -11.79
CA ASP A 102 -7.78 14.44 -11.76
C ASP A 102 -6.75 15.07 -10.80
N LEU A 103 -6.68 16.40 -10.77
CA LEU A 103 -5.83 17.15 -9.84
C LEU A 103 -6.26 16.92 -8.38
N SER A 104 -5.28 16.94 -7.48
CA SER A 104 -5.54 16.74 -6.06
C SER A 104 -6.15 17.98 -5.39
N HIS A 105 -7.00 17.72 -4.40
CA HIS A 105 -7.73 18.74 -3.65
C HIS A 105 -7.27 18.86 -2.19
N ILE A 106 -7.76 19.87 -1.48
CA ILE A 106 -7.34 20.15 -0.09
C ILE A 106 -7.65 18.99 0.87
N GLY A 107 -8.66 18.18 0.56
CA GLY A 107 -8.91 16.91 1.25
C GLY A 107 -7.71 15.95 1.18
N HIS A 108 -7.16 15.75 -0.02
CA HIS A 108 -5.94 14.97 -0.22
C HIS A 108 -4.75 15.61 0.50
N ALA A 109 -4.56 16.92 0.40
CA ALA A 109 -3.49 17.63 1.10
C ALA A 109 -3.51 17.34 2.61
N ARG A 110 -4.70 17.38 3.23
CA ARG A 110 -4.84 17.07 4.66
C ARG A 110 -4.37 15.66 4.99
N VAL A 111 -4.75 14.66 4.20
CA VAL A 111 -4.29 13.28 4.41
C VAL A 111 -2.76 13.25 4.40
N TYR A 112 -2.16 13.68 3.29
CA TYR A 112 -0.72 13.48 3.07
C TYR A 112 0.15 14.34 3.98
N ILE A 113 -0.29 15.54 4.37
CA ILE A 113 0.40 16.35 5.38
C ILE A 113 0.35 15.67 6.76
N ASN A 114 -0.79 15.12 7.18
CA ASN A 114 -0.88 14.44 8.49
C ASN A 114 0.04 13.21 8.55
N PHE A 115 0.09 12.41 7.49
CA PHE A 115 0.96 11.23 7.44
C PHE A 115 2.44 11.59 7.19
N ASP A 116 2.74 12.70 6.50
CA ASP A 116 4.10 13.24 6.41
C ASP A 116 4.63 13.70 7.78
N LEU A 117 3.79 14.39 8.56
CA LEU A 117 4.15 14.78 9.93
C LEU A 117 4.43 13.54 10.80
N LEU A 118 3.62 12.49 10.71
CA LEU A 118 3.86 11.24 11.42
C LEU A 118 5.16 10.55 10.95
N TYR A 119 5.39 10.48 9.63
CA TYR A 119 6.60 9.93 9.04
C TYR A 119 7.86 10.66 9.55
N ARG A 120 7.85 12.00 9.51
CA ARG A 120 8.93 12.85 10.03
C ARG A 120 9.13 12.67 11.53
N TYR A 121 8.04 12.57 12.29
CA TYR A 121 8.10 12.39 13.73
C TYR A 121 8.78 11.07 14.10
N PHE A 122 8.36 9.95 13.50
CA PHE A 122 9.03 8.67 13.74
C PHE A 122 10.52 8.67 13.36
N LYS A 123 10.89 9.31 12.24
CA LYS A 123 12.30 9.48 11.87
C LYS A 123 13.07 10.33 12.88
N HIS A 124 12.45 11.40 13.38
CA HIS A 124 13.04 12.23 14.44
C HIS A 124 13.28 11.43 15.73
N LEU A 125 12.39 10.50 16.05
CA LEU A 125 12.54 9.58 17.19
C LEU A 125 13.58 8.46 16.96
N GLY A 126 14.18 8.38 15.77
CA GLY A 126 15.22 7.40 15.44
C GLY A 126 14.71 6.09 14.86
N PHE A 127 13.43 5.98 14.49
CA PHE A 127 12.91 4.79 13.82
C PHE A 127 13.36 4.72 12.36
N GLU A 128 13.65 3.51 11.90
CA GLU A 128 13.72 3.18 10.47
C GLU A 128 12.30 2.97 9.95
N VAL A 129 11.79 3.91 9.16
CA VAL A 129 10.39 3.89 8.71
C VAL A 129 10.31 3.50 7.23
N CYS A 130 9.65 2.38 6.94
CA CYS A 130 9.23 1.98 5.60
C CYS A 130 7.83 2.54 5.34
N TYR A 131 7.77 3.70 4.70
CA TYR A 131 6.51 4.36 4.33
C TYR A 131 6.13 3.97 2.90
N VAL A 132 4.98 3.30 2.73
CA VAL A 132 4.41 2.91 1.44
C VAL A 132 3.13 3.72 1.19
N ARG A 133 3.00 4.31 0.01
CA ARG A 133 1.77 4.98 -0.45
C ARG A 133 1.50 4.60 -1.89
N ASN A 134 0.36 4.00 -2.21
CA ASN A 134 0.11 3.56 -3.57
C ASN A 134 -0.34 4.69 -4.52
N PHE A 135 -0.46 4.37 -5.79
CA PHE A 135 -1.36 5.02 -6.73
C PHE A 135 -2.38 4.01 -7.22
N THR A 136 -3.66 4.35 -7.14
CA THR A 136 -4.68 3.66 -7.92
C THR A 136 -4.68 4.26 -9.31
N ASP A 137 -3.92 3.65 -10.23
CA ASP A 137 -3.75 4.08 -11.61
C ASP A 137 -4.57 3.25 -12.62
N VAL A 138 -5.44 2.38 -12.10
CA VAL A 138 -6.46 1.59 -12.80
C VAL A 138 -7.76 1.68 -12.00
N ASP A 139 -8.79 2.33 -12.52
CA ASP A 139 -10.10 2.46 -11.85
C ASP A 139 -11.20 2.87 -12.84
N ASP A 140 -12.47 2.62 -12.50
CA ASP A 140 -13.64 3.06 -13.28
C ASP A 140 -13.61 4.57 -13.56
N LYS A 141 -13.19 5.39 -12.59
CA LYS A 141 -13.11 6.85 -12.74
C LYS A 141 -12.04 7.26 -13.74
N ILE A 142 -10.92 6.54 -13.80
CA ILE A 142 -9.84 6.80 -14.76
C ILE A 142 -10.33 6.47 -16.16
N ILE A 143 -10.96 5.31 -16.35
CA ILE A 143 -11.52 4.89 -17.64
C ILE A 143 -12.59 5.89 -18.12
N ALA A 144 -13.50 6.29 -17.23
CA ALA A 144 -14.54 7.27 -17.55
C ALA A 144 -13.92 8.62 -17.96
N ARG A 145 -12.95 9.11 -17.18
CA ARG A 145 -12.30 10.41 -17.45
C ARG A 145 -11.46 10.39 -18.73
N ALA A 146 -10.76 9.29 -19.00
CA ALA A 146 -9.99 9.12 -20.22
C ALA A 146 -10.90 9.10 -21.46
N LYS A 147 -12.06 8.46 -21.37
CA LYS A 147 -13.08 8.49 -22.41
C LYS A 147 -13.63 9.90 -22.66
N GLU A 148 -13.88 10.69 -21.61
CA GLU A 148 -14.30 12.09 -21.74
C GLU A 148 -13.27 12.96 -22.47
N LEU A 149 -11.97 12.71 -22.23
CA LEU A 149 -10.88 13.49 -22.81
C LEU A 149 -10.37 12.95 -24.16
N GLY A 150 -10.81 11.75 -24.56
CA GLY A 150 -10.28 11.08 -25.75
C GLY A 150 -8.81 10.66 -25.60
N GLU A 151 -8.38 10.35 -24.37
CA GLU A 151 -7.02 9.94 -24.03
C GLU A 151 -6.96 8.45 -23.64
N ASP A 152 -5.78 7.85 -23.68
CA ASP A 152 -5.54 6.51 -23.13
C ASP A 152 -5.59 6.53 -21.58
N PRO A 153 -6.33 5.61 -20.91
CA PRO A 153 -6.47 5.59 -19.45
C PRO A 153 -5.14 5.51 -18.68
N ILE A 154 -4.17 4.72 -19.16
CA ILE A 154 -2.87 4.54 -18.49
C ILE A 154 -2.01 5.79 -18.64
N SER A 155 -2.08 6.44 -19.80
CA SER A 155 -1.39 7.71 -20.06
C SER A 155 -1.97 8.83 -19.21
N LEU A 156 -3.30 8.89 -19.09
CA LEU A 156 -3.99 9.84 -18.21
C LEU A 156 -3.59 9.64 -16.74
N SER A 157 -3.62 8.40 -16.26
CA SER A 157 -3.30 8.13 -14.86
C SER A 157 -1.83 8.40 -14.54
N ARG A 158 -0.91 8.06 -15.45
CA ARG A 158 0.50 8.42 -15.33
C ARG A 158 0.70 9.93 -15.20
N ARG A 159 0.03 10.72 -16.05
CA ARG A 159 0.08 12.19 -15.98
C ARG A 159 -0.39 12.67 -14.61
N TYR A 160 -1.53 12.21 -14.10
CA TYR A 160 -2.02 12.65 -12.79
C TYR A 160 -1.22 12.12 -11.60
N CYS A 161 -0.50 10.99 -11.72
CA CYS A 161 0.51 10.59 -10.74
C CYS A 161 1.65 11.63 -10.66
N GLU A 162 2.15 12.09 -11.80
CA GLU A 162 3.18 13.14 -11.85
C GLU A 162 2.67 14.47 -11.31
N GLU A 163 1.44 14.87 -11.65
CA GLU A 163 0.80 16.07 -11.12
C GLU A 163 0.66 16.01 -9.59
N PHE A 164 0.28 14.84 -9.05
CA PHE A 164 0.20 14.63 -7.62
C PHE A 164 1.57 14.75 -6.95
N CYS A 165 2.62 14.15 -7.51
CA CYS A 165 3.97 14.29 -6.97
C CYS A 165 4.43 15.75 -6.94
N ARG A 166 4.11 16.55 -7.97
CA ARG A 166 4.36 18.00 -7.99
C ARG A 166 3.63 18.71 -6.85
N ASP A 167 2.35 18.38 -6.65
CA ASP A 167 1.56 18.96 -5.55
C ASP A 167 2.16 18.58 -4.17
N MET A 168 2.64 17.35 -3.98
CA MET A 168 3.28 16.92 -2.74
C MET A 168 4.61 17.65 -2.48
N ILE A 169 5.38 17.94 -3.53
CA ILE A 169 6.59 18.77 -3.44
C ILE A 169 6.22 20.20 -3.03
N THR A 170 5.20 20.80 -3.65
CA THR A 170 4.71 22.14 -3.28
C THR A 170 4.28 22.22 -1.82
N LEU A 171 3.68 21.15 -1.29
CA LEU A 171 3.28 21.02 0.12
C LEU A 171 4.44 20.63 1.06
N ASN A 172 5.67 20.50 0.55
CA ASN A 172 6.85 20.06 1.30
C ASN A 172 6.68 18.71 2.01
N CYS A 173 5.86 17.81 1.44
CA CYS A 173 5.76 16.43 1.92
C CYS A 173 6.99 15.64 1.46
N LEU A 174 7.55 14.80 2.34
CA LEU A 174 8.60 13.87 1.95
C LEU A 174 8.02 12.79 1.01
N PRO A 175 8.83 12.30 0.04
CA PRO A 175 8.42 11.13 -0.72
C PRO A 175 8.30 9.90 0.20
N PRO A 176 7.34 8.99 -0.06
CA PRO A 176 7.31 7.70 0.60
C PRO A 176 8.57 6.90 0.27
N SER A 177 8.86 5.88 1.08
CA SER A 177 9.95 4.92 0.80
C SER A 177 9.67 4.11 -0.46
N VAL A 178 8.39 3.82 -0.74
CA VAL A 178 7.92 3.13 -1.95
C VAL A 178 6.58 3.71 -2.38
N GLU A 179 6.38 3.88 -3.69
CA GLU A 179 5.14 4.41 -4.26
C GLU A 179 4.57 3.48 -5.35
N PRO A 180 3.96 2.33 -4.97
CA PRO A 180 3.56 1.31 -5.93
C PRO A 180 2.32 1.71 -6.74
N LYS A 181 2.27 1.27 -7.99
CA LYS A 181 1.11 1.45 -8.88
C LYS A 181 0.36 0.15 -9.08
N VAL A 182 -0.97 0.22 -9.14
CA VAL A 182 -1.83 -0.95 -9.37
C VAL A 182 -1.45 -1.69 -10.65
N SER A 183 -1.27 -0.95 -11.76
CA SER A 183 -0.90 -1.52 -13.06
C SER A 183 0.40 -2.35 -13.05
N GLU A 184 1.28 -2.11 -12.07
CA GLU A 184 2.57 -2.77 -11.91
C GLU A 184 2.52 -3.96 -10.91
N HIS A 185 1.36 -4.24 -10.29
CA HIS A 185 1.19 -5.21 -9.19
C HIS A 185 0.14 -6.31 -9.47
N MET A 186 -0.24 -6.50 -10.74
CA MET A 186 -1.24 -7.51 -11.14
C MET A 186 -0.90 -8.93 -10.69
N PRO A 187 0.35 -9.42 -10.76
CA PRO A 187 0.68 -10.76 -10.25
C PRO A 187 0.36 -10.94 -8.76
N GLN A 188 0.66 -9.94 -7.92
CA GLN A 188 0.40 -9.97 -6.49
C GLN A 188 -1.10 -9.90 -6.18
N ILE A 189 -1.83 -9.11 -6.95
CA ILE A 189 -3.29 -9.01 -6.86
C ILE A 189 -3.92 -10.37 -7.20
N ILE A 190 -3.56 -10.96 -8.34
CA ILE A 190 -4.10 -12.26 -8.78
C ILE A 190 -3.78 -13.35 -7.75
N ASP A 191 -2.53 -13.44 -7.27
CA ASP A 191 -2.13 -14.40 -6.22
C ASP A 191 -2.95 -14.23 -4.93
N MET A 192 -3.23 -12.99 -4.51
CA MET A 192 -4.06 -12.75 -3.34
C MET A 192 -5.52 -13.22 -3.56
N ILE A 193 -6.09 -12.96 -4.73
CA ILE A 193 -7.45 -13.41 -5.07
C ILE A 193 -7.52 -14.94 -5.10
N GLU A 194 -6.52 -15.60 -5.69
CA GLU A 194 -6.42 -17.07 -5.68
C GLU A 194 -6.38 -17.62 -4.24
N LYS A 195 -5.61 -17.00 -3.34
CA LYS A 195 -5.59 -17.38 -1.91
C LYS A 195 -6.96 -17.22 -1.25
N ILE A 196 -7.65 -16.11 -1.48
CA ILE A 196 -8.99 -15.86 -0.92
C ILE A 196 -9.99 -16.90 -1.43
N LEU A 197 -9.94 -17.24 -2.72
CA LEU A 197 -10.76 -18.29 -3.33
C LEU A 197 -10.45 -19.67 -2.71
N ASN A 198 -9.17 -20.04 -2.65
CA ASN A 198 -8.73 -21.32 -2.09
C ASN A 198 -9.11 -21.48 -0.61
N ASN A 199 -9.14 -20.38 0.14
CA ASN A 199 -9.57 -20.35 1.53
C ASN A 199 -11.10 -20.30 1.71
N GLY A 200 -11.88 -20.26 0.62
CA GLY A 200 -13.35 -20.35 0.65
C GLY A 200 -14.08 -19.03 0.95
N TYR A 201 -13.41 -17.89 0.82
CA TYR A 201 -13.96 -16.55 1.11
C TYR A 201 -14.39 -15.79 -0.14
N ALA A 202 -14.24 -16.35 -1.33
CA ALA A 202 -14.64 -15.74 -2.59
C ALA A 202 -15.34 -16.74 -3.51
N TYR A 203 -15.99 -16.22 -4.55
CA TYR A 203 -16.61 -17.04 -5.59
C TYR A 203 -16.55 -16.32 -6.95
N VAL A 204 -16.54 -17.10 -8.02
CA VAL A 204 -16.50 -16.63 -9.41
C VAL A 204 -17.91 -16.62 -9.99
N VAL A 205 -18.27 -15.58 -10.74
CA VAL A 205 -19.51 -15.50 -11.52
C VAL A 205 -19.23 -14.78 -12.84
N ASP A 206 -19.41 -15.46 -13.98
CA ASP A 206 -19.25 -14.90 -15.33
C ASP A 206 -17.95 -14.12 -15.56
N GLY A 207 -16.84 -14.59 -14.98
CA GLY A 207 -15.52 -13.95 -15.07
C GLY A 207 -15.24 -12.85 -14.03
N ASP A 208 -16.26 -12.40 -13.29
CA ASP A 208 -16.07 -11.59 -12.09
C ASP A 208 -15.73 -12.48 -10.89
N VAL A 209 -14.96 -11.95 -9.94
CA VAL A 209 -14.69 -12.61 -8.66
C VAL A 209 -15.17 -11.72 -7.53
N TYR A 210 -16.03 -12.25 -6.67
CA TYR A 210 -16.61 -11.54 -5.54
C TYR A 210 -16.12 -12.11 -4.21
N PHE A 211 -15.87 -11.23 -3.24
CA PHE A 211 -15.68 -11.61 -1.84
C PHE A 211 -17.05 -11.93 -1.24
N ASN A 212 -17.13 -13.04 -0.50
CA ASN A 212 -18.32 -13.46 0.23
C ASN A 212 -18.26 -12.93 1.66
N VAL A 213 -18.99 -11.84 1.95
CA VAL A 213 -18.92 -11.20 3.27
C VAL A 213 -19.50 -12.07 4.38
N GLU A 214 -20.48 -12.91 4.09
CA GLU A 214 -21.09 -13.82 5.08
C GLU A 214 -20.10 -14.86 5.60
N LYS A 215 -19.07 -15.18 4.81
CA LYS A 215 -18.00 -16.09 5.23
C LYS A 215 -17.00 -15.44 6.19
N PHE A 216 -17.05 -14.14 6.40
CA PHE A 216 -16.14 -13.39 7.27
C PHE A 216 -16.90 -12.77 8.46
N PRO A 217 -17.08 -13.50 9.60
CA PRO A 217 -17.90 -13.05 10.72
C PRO A 217 -17.45 -11.74 11.39
N GLU A 218 -16.18 -11.37 11.21
CA GLU A 218 -15.61 -10.14 11.78
C GLU A 218 -15.83 -8.90 10.88
N TYR A 219 -16.55 -9.03 9.77
CA TYR A 219 -16.80 -7.92 8.85
C TYR A 219 -17.58 -6.79 9.53
N GLY A 220 -17.07 -5.55 9.43
CA GLY A 220 -17.67 -4.38 10.07
C GLY A 220 -16.97 -3.95 11.37
N LYS A 221 -15.96 -4.71 11.83
CA LYS A 221 -15.25 -4.41 13.10
C LYS A 221 -14.55 -3.06 13.10
N LEU A 222 -13.99 -2.60 11.98
CA LEU A 222 -13.26 -1.33 11.93
C LEU A 222 -14.22 -0.14 11.98
N SER A 223 -15.29 -0.22 11.19
CA SER A 223 -16.31 0.82 11.06
C SER A 223 -17.34 0.81 12.20
N SER A 224 -17.41 -0.29 12.96
CA SER A 224 -18.48 -0.56 13.93
C SER A 224 -19.88 -0.49 13.32
N ARG A 225 -20.01 -0.96 12.07
CA ARG A 225 -21.29 -1.08 11.38
C ARG A 225 -21.76 -2.51 11.41
N ASP A 226 -23.05 -2.70 11.67
CA ASP A 226 -23.67 -4.02 11.52
C ASP A 226 -23.87 -4.34 10.02
N LEU A 227 -23.85 -5.62 9.67
CA LEU A 227 -24.07 -6.09 8.29
C LEU A 227 -25.41 -5.61 7.71
N GLU A 228 -26.43 -5.42 8.56
CA GLU A 228 -27.74 -4.89 8.15
C GLU A 228 -27.69 -3.40 7.78
N ASP A 229 -26.84 -2.61 8.45
CA ASP A 229 -26.63 -1.18 8.16
C ASP A 229 -25.82 -0.96 6.87
N ASN A 230 -25.09 -2.00 6.41
CA ASN A 230 -24.27 -1.95 5.19
C ASN A 230 -25.10 -1.92 3.90
N ARG A 231 -26.43 -1.99 3.98
CA ARG A 231 -27.32 -1.69 2.85
C ARG A 231 -27.31 -0.20 2.47
N ALA A 232 -26.88 0.68 3.38
CA ALA A 232 -26.86 2.13 3.18
C ALA A 232 -25.59 2.61 2.45
N GLY A 233 -25.53 2.28 1.17
CA GLY A 233 -24.49 2.73 0.24
C GLY A 233 -24.93 2.62 -1.22
N GLU A 234 -26.21 2.80 -1.51
CA GLU A 234 -26.77 2.81 -2.87
C GLU A 234 -26.16 3.94 -3.72
N ARG A 235 -25.00 3.67 -4.33
CA ARG A 235 -24.45 4.43 -5.46
C ARG A 235 -24.03 3.54 -6.62
N VAL A 236 -24.17 2.23 -6.49
CA VAL A 236 -23.91 1.24 -7.55
C VAL A 236 -25.17 0.43 -7.75
N ALA A 237 -25.57 0.22 -9.00
CA ALA A 237 -26.68 -0.65 -9.34
C ALA A 237 -26.49 -2.03 -8.67
N VAL A 238 -27.54 -2.53 -8.01
CA VAL A 238 -27.50 -3.84 -7.36
C VAL A 238 -27.22 -4.90 -8.42
N ASP A 239 -26.05 -5.52 -8.35
CA ASP A 239 -25.74 -6.66 -9.20
C ASP A 239 -26.45 -7.89 -8.63
N LEU A 240 -27.53 -8.30 -9.29
CA LEU A 240 -28.38 -9.43 -8.90
C LEU A 240 -27.65 -10.78 -8.92
N ARG A 241 -26.45 -10.84 -9.52
CA ARG A 241 -25.62 -12.05 -9.57
C ARG A 241 -24.87 -12.31 -8.25
N LYS A 242 -24.78 -11.31 -7.37
CA LYS A 242 -24.14 -11.45 -6.06
C LYS A 242 -25.00 -12.32 -5.15
N LYS A 243 -24.35 -13.19 -4.37
CA LYS A 243 -25.01 -14.00 -3.32
C LYS A 243 -25.52 -13.13 -2.18
N ASN A 244 -24.77 -12.09 -1.82
CA ASN A 244 -25.17 -11.09 -0.84
C ASN A 244 -24.97 -9.67 -1.42
N PRO A 245 -25.90 -8.71 -1.24
CA PRO A 245 -25.74 -7.33 -1.73
C PRO A 245 -24.47 -6.62 -1.23
N ALA A 246 -23.96 -6.98 -0.05
CA ALA A 246 -22.74 -6.44 0.54
C ALA A 246 -21.44 -7.09 -0.02
N ASP A 247 -21.55 -8.16 -0.82
CA ASP A 247 -20.40 -8.73 -1.51
C ASP A 247 -19.77 -7.70 -2.45
N PHE A 248 -18.44 -7.65 -2.48
CA PHE A 248 -17.68 -6.68 -3.26
C PHE A 248 -16.71 -7.37 -4.22
N ALA A 249 -16.43 -6.71 -5.35
CA ALA A 249 -15.59 -7.27 -6.39
C ALA A 249 -14.12 -7.31 -5.94
N LEU A 250 -13.50 -8.46 -6.14
CA LEU A 250 -12.06 -8.68 -6.11
C LEU A 250 -11.47 -8.55 -7.52
N TRP A 251 -12.18 -9.09 -8.52
CA TRP A 251 -11.84 -8.99 -9.94
C TRP A 251 -13.10 -8.66 -10.73
N LYS A 252 -12.96 -7.77 -11.72
CA LYS A 252 -14.02 -7.36 -12.63
C LYS A 252 -13.63 -7.77 -14.04
N SER A 253 -14.47 -8.57 -14.68
CA SER A 253 -14.37 -8.86 -16.11
C SER A 253 -14.38 -7.56 -16.92
N SER A 254 -13.54 -7.50 -17.96
CA SER A 254 -13.39 -6.28 -18.76
C SER A 254 -14.48 -6.19 -19.84
N LYS A 255 -14.96 -4.97 -20.10
CA LYS A 255 -15.87 -4.69 -21.22
C LYS A 255 -15.06 -4.41 -22.49
N PRO A 256 -15.65 -4.61 -23.69
CA PRO A 256 -14.99 -4.25 -24.94
C PRO A 256 -14.49 -2.80 -24.94
N GLY A 257 -13.19 -2.62 -25.19
CA GLY A 257 -12.53 -1.31 -25.23
C GLY A 257 -12.04 -0.78 -23.88
N GLU A 258 -12.28 -1.47 -22.76
CA GLU A 258 -11.64 -1.15 -21.47
C GLU A 258 -10.24 -1.81 -21.37
N PRO A 259 -9.28 -1.18 -20.66
CA PRO A 259 -8.00 -1.81 -20.38
C PRO A 259 -8.19 -3.08 -19.53
N PHE A 260 -7.41 -4.11 -19.81
CA PHE A 260 -7.49 -5.39 -19.13
C PHE A 260 -6.14 -6.05 -18.94
N TRP A 261 -6.11 -7.02 -18.02
CA TRP A 261 -5.03 -7.95 -17.79
C TRP A 261 -5.57 -9.38 -17.85
N GLU A 262 -4.73 -10.30 -18.29
CA GLU A 262 -5.04 -11.73 -18.29
C GLU A 262 -5.06 -12.27 -16.86
N SER A 263 -6.00 -13.15 -16.57
CA SER A 263 -6.14 -13.81 -15.27
C SER A 263 -6.75 -15.21 -15.42
N PRO A 264 -6.69 -16.06 -14.38
CA PRO A 264 -7.36 -17.36 -14.38
C PRO A 264 -8.88 -17.30 -14.59
N TRP A 265 -9.50 -16.12 -14.39
CA TRP A 265 -10.93 -15.89 -14.54
C TRP A 265 -11.28 -15.16 -15.86
N GLY A 266 -10.30 -15.02 -16.76
CA GLY A 266 -10.42 -14.29 -18.02
C GLY A 266 -9.93 -12.83 -17.94
N PRO A 267 -10.01 -12.09 -19.06
CA PRO A 267 -9.53 -10.72 -19.14
C PRO A 267 -10.36 -9.81 -18.22
N GLY A 268 -9.66 -9.05 -17.38
CA GLY A 268 -10.32 -8.18 -16.41
C GLY A 268 -9.36 -7.23 -15.72
N ARG A 269 -9.78 -6.74 -14.56
CA ARG A 269 -9.06 -5.75 -13.76
C ARG A 269 -9.45 -5.88 -12.29
N PRO A 270 -8.59 -5.42 -11.36
CA PRO A 270 -8.89 -5.52 -9.94
C PRO A 270 -10.12 -4.71 -9.53
N GLY A 271 -10.75 -5.15 -8.46
CA GLY A 271 -11.61 -4.28 -7.65
C GLY A 271 -10.77 -3.34 -6.77
N TRP A 272 -11.30 -2.14 -6.50
CA TRP A 272 -10.58 -1.06 -5.81
C TRP A 272 -9.89 -1.50 -4.49
N HIS A 273 -10.53 -2.37 -3.71
CA HIS A 273 -10.02 -2.74 -2.38
C HIS A 273 -8.85 -3.73 -2.44
N ILE A 274 -8.86 -4.68 -3.38
CA ILE A 274 -7.87 -5.77 -3.42
C ILE A 274 -6.46 -5.25 -3.76
N GLU A 275 -6.41 -4.10 -4.43
CA GLU A 275 -5.20 -3.37 -4.78
C GLU A 275 -4.34 -3.07 -3.55
N CYS A 276 -4.91 -2.39 -2.56
CA CYS A 276 -4.20 -1.96 -1.36
C CYS A 276 -3.84 -3.15 -0.46
N SER A 277 -4.71 -4.15 -0.34
CA SER A 277 -4.40 -5.41 0.35
C SER A 277 -3.16 -6.08 -0.26
N ALA A 278 -3.13 -6.25 -1.58
CA ALA A 278 -2.03 -6.91 -2.27
C ALA A 278 -0.73 -6.11 -2.22
N MET A 279 -0.78 -4.81 -2.48
CA MET A 279 0.41 -3.95 -2.46
C MET A 279 0.98 -3.79 -1.05
N SER A 280 0.14 -3.56 -0.03
CA SER A 280 0.61 -3.47 1.36
C SER A 280 1.28 -4.78 1.80
N ALA A 281 0.67 -5.93 1.50
CA ALA A 281 1.25 -7.23 1.79
C ALA A 281 2.57 -7.50 1.04
N ALA A 282 2.71 -7.01 -0.20
CA ALA A 282 3.93 -7.19 -0.99
C ALA A 282 5.15 -6.47 -0.38
N TYR A 283 4.95 -5.28 0.19
CA TYR A 283 6.04 -4.46 0.73
C TYR A 283 6.24 -4.60 2.24
N LEU A 284 5.17 -4.82 2.99
CA LEU A 284 5.16 -4.81 4.46
C LEU A 284 4.78 -6.17 5.06
N GLY A 285 4.40 -7.15 4.23
CA GLY A 285 3.82 -8.40 4.67
C GLY A 285 2.37 -8.26 5.14
N TYR A 286 1.73 -9.37 5.49
CA TYR A 286 0.36 -9.37 6.03
C TYR A 286 0.25 -8.79 7.45
N SER A 287 1.38 -8.52 8.12
CA SER A 287 1.38 -7.97 9.47
C SER A 287 2.39 -6.84 9.60
N PHE A 288 1.88 -5.62 9.73
CA PHE A 288 2.66 -4.38 9.80
C PHE A 288 2.06 -3.38 10.80
N ASP A 289 2.73 -2.25 10.99
CA ASP A 289 2.50 -1.40 12.16
C ASP A 289 1.30 -0.46 11.99
N ILE A 290 1.26 0.31 10.89
CA ILE A 290 0.29 1.40 10.73
C ILE A 290 -0.34 1.35 9.35
N HIS A 291 -1.68 1.36 9.29
CA HIS A 291 -2.45 1.58 8.07
C HIS A 291 -3.23 2.89 8.17
N GLY A 292 -3.06 3.77 7.18
CA GLY A 292 -3.55 5.14 7.19
C GLY A 292 -4.43 5.54 6.00
N GLY A 293 -5.33 6.50 6.22
CA GLY A 293 -6.09 7.14 5.14
C GLY A 293 -7.03 8.26 5.62
N GLY A 294 -7.84 8.79 4.72
CA GLY A 294 -8.95 9.68 5.07
C GLY A 294 -10.07 8.91 5.80
N ILE A 295 -10.85 9.59 6.66
CA ILE A 295 -11.94 8.95 7.40
C ILE A 295 -13.03 8.34 6.51
N ASP A 296 -13.18 8.81 5.27
CA ASP A 296 -14.03 8.20 4.25
C ASP A 296 -13.58 6.82 3.80
N LEU A 297 -12.32 6.46 4.03
CA LEU A 297 -11.79 5.13 3.68
C LEU A 297 -12.07 4.09 4.75
N VAL A 298 -12.51 4.47 5.97
CA VAL A 298 -12.89 3.51 7.03
C VAL A 298 -13.87 2.47 6.48
N PHE A 299 -14.89 2.93 5.75
CA PHE A 299 -15.86 2.06 5.09
C PHE A 299 -16.25 2.63 3.71
N PRO A 300 -16.29 1.79 2.66
CA PRO A 300 -16.04 0.34 2.70
C PRO A 300 -14.56 -0.04 2.55
N HIS A 301 -13.67 0.90 2.23
CA HIS A 301 -12.33 0.57 1.71
C HIS A 301 -11.47 -0.24 2.68
N HIS A 302 -11.13 0.31 3.84
CA HIS A 302 -10.27 -0.34 4.83
C HIS A 302 -10.95 -1.55 5.51
N GLU A 303 -12.28 -1.54 5.67
CA GLU A 303 -13.02 -2.72 6.13
C GLU A 303 -12.84 -3.90 5.16
N ASN A 304 -12.92 -3.63 3.85
CA ASN A 304 -12.71 -4.64 2.82
C ASN A 304 -11.25 -5.12 2.77
N GLU A 305 -10.29 -4.23 3.00
CA GLU A 305 -8.88 -4.62 3.06
C GLU A 305 -8.56 -5.56 4.22
N ILE A 306 -9.18 -5.32 5.38
CA ILE A 306 -9.09 -6.23 6.53
C ILE A 306 -9.64 -7.61 6.13
N ALA A 307 -10.84 -7.64 5.58
CA ALA A 307 -11.50 -8.89 5.20
C ALA A 307 -10.67 -9.69 4.18
N GLN A 308 -10.17 -9.02 3.14
CA GLN A 308 -9.32 -9.61 2.10
C GLN A 308 -8.00 -10.13 2.67
N SER A 309 -7.30 -9.32 3.47
CA SER A 309 -5.98 -9.68 4.01
C SER A 309 -6.09 -10.84 5.01
N CYS A 310 -7.10 -10.83 5.88
CA CYS A 310 -7.38 -11.93 6.81
C CYS A 310 -7.85 -13.20 6.09
N ALA A 311 -8.67 -13.07 5.05
CA ALA A 311 -9.10 -14.21 4.24
C ALA A 311 -7.95 -14.84 3.45
N ALA A 312 -7.00 -14.04 2.96
CA ALA A 312 -5.80 -14.54 2.28
C ALA A 312 -4.78 -15.14 3.27
N CYS A 313 -4.68 -14.58 4.48
CA CYS A 313 -3.73 -14.98 5.52
C CYS A 313 -4.33 -14.82 6.92
N ASN A 314 -4.57 -15.93 7.62
CA ASN A 314 -5.13 -15.93 8.97
C ASN A 314 -4.24 -15.28 10.06
N LYS A 315 -2.97 -14.96 9.73
CA LYS A 315 -2.04 -14.22 10.59
C LYS A 315 -1.97 -12.72 10.25
N SER A 316 -2.85 -12.25 9.36
CA SER A 316 -2.91 -10.84 9.02
C SER A 316 -3.26 -10.01 10.24
N ASP A 317 -2.43 -9.00 10.53
CA ASP A 317 -2.56 -8.20 11.75
C ASP A 317 -1.88 -6.83 11.60
N ILE A 318 -2.69 -5.77 11.59
CA ILE A 318 -2.25 -4.37 11.52
C ILE A 318 -2.43 -3.75 12.91
N SER A 319 -1.34 -3.27 13.51
CA SER A 319 -1.36 -2.80 14.91
C SER A 319 -2.24 -1.57 15.10
N VAL A 320 -2.16 -0.59 14.19
CA VAL A 320 -2.88 0.68 14.30
C VAL A 320 -3.53 1.07 12.98
N TRP A 321 -4.84 1.27 13.01
CA TRP A 321 -5.59 1.94 11.95
C TRP A 321 -5.74 3.41 12.29
N MET A 322 -5.25 4.31 11.44
CA MET A 322 -5.26 5.76 11.70
C MET A 322 -5.98 6.52 10.59
N HIS A 323 -6.88 7.43 10.96
CA HIS A 323 -7.68 8.18 9.99
C HIS A 323 -7.74 9.66 10.34
N ASN A 324 -7.51 10.54 9.35
CA ASN A 324 -7.73 11.98 9.53
C ASN A 324 -9.19 12.36 9.24
N GLY A 325 -9.72 13.31 10.01
CA GLY A 325 -11.06 13.86 9.79
C GLY A 325 -11.20 14.65 8.48
N PHE A 326 -12.45 14.91 8.08
CA PHE A 326 -12.80 15.67 6.89
C PHE A 326 -12.33 17.13 6.95
N VAL A 327 -11.93 17.68 5.81
CA VAL A 327 -11.80 19.13 5.61
C VAL A 327 -13.20 19.74 5.46
N THR A 328 -13.47 20.77 6.25
CA THR A 328 -14.70 21.56 6.19
C THR A 328 -14.39 22.99 5.79
N ILE A 329 -15.24 23.59 4.98
CA ILE A 329 -15.26 25.04 4.70
C ILE A 329 -16.57 25.55 5.29
N ASP A 330 -16.50 26.51 6.21
CA ASP A 330 -17.66 27.05 6.95
C ASP A 330 -18.52 25.95 7.60
N SER A 331 -17.87 24.95 8.19
CA SER A 331 -18.50 23.76 8.78
C SER A 331 -19.22 22.82 7.80
N VAL A 332 -19.15 23.08 6.50
CA VAL A 332 -19.71 22.21 5.44
C VAL A 332 -18.60 21.35 4.84
N LYS A 333 -18.88 20.05 4.69
CA LYS A 333 -17.96 19.12 4.02
C LYS A 333 -17.69 19.56 2.58
N MET A 334 -16.43 19.52 2.17
CA MET A 334 -16.03 19.78 0.79
C MET A 334 -16.63 18.76 -0.18
N SER A 335 -17.28 19.22 -1.25
CA SER A 335 -17.76 18.37 -2.35
C SER A 335 -17.84 19.14 -3.67
N LYS A 336 -17.60 18.45 -4.80
CA LYS A 336 -17.73 19.04 -6.14
C LYS A 336 -19.16 19.59 -6.38
N SER A 337 -20.18 18.88 -5.88
CA SER A 337 -21.61 19.26 -6.04
C SER A 337 -22.01 20.54 -5.31
N LEU A 338 -21.31 20.89 -4.21
CA LEU A 338 -21.60 22.11 -3.44
C LEU A 338 -20.78 23.31 -3.91
N GLY A 339 -19.95 23.16 -4.95
CA GLY A 339 -19.10 24.23 -5.47
C GLY A 339 -17.97 24.68 -4.51
N ASN A 340 -17.84 24.05 -3.33
CA ASN A 340 -16.84 24.36 -2.31
C ASN A 340 -15.58 23.48 -2.42
N PHE A 341 -15.27 23.00 -3.61
CA PHE A 341 -14.15 22.12 -3.91
C PHE A 341 -12.97 22.94 -4.45
N PHE A 342 -11.82 22.85 -3.78
CA PHE A 342 -10.60 23.55 -4.18
C PHE A 342 -9.46 22.56 -4.40
N THR A 343 -8.78 22.70 -5.54
CA THR A 343 -7.52 22.00 -5.81
C THR A 343 -6.40 22.57 -4.92
N ILE A 344 -5.35 21.79 -4.71
CA ILE A 344 -4.15 22.25 -3.99
C ILE A 344 -3.57 23.49 -4.68
N ARG A 345 -3.54 23.48 -6.01
CA ARG A 345 -2.97 24.56 -6.82
C ARG A 345 -3.74 25.86 -6.71
N GLN A 346 -5.08 25.80 -6.71
CA GLN A 346 -5.90 27.00 -6.51
C GLN A 346 -5.63 27.70 -5.17
N VAL A 347 -5.16 26.97 -4.15
CA VAL A 347 -4.85 27.54 -2.83
C VAL A 347 -3.39 27.95 -2.69
N THR A 348 -2.47 27.22 -3.33
CA THR A 348 -1.01 27.44 -3.20
C THR A 348 -0.44 28.37 -4.26
N HIS A 349 -1.14 28.56 -5.37
CA HIS A 349 -0.82 29.50 -6.44
C HIS A 349 -2.03 30.43 -6.68
N PRO A 350 -2.33 31.31 -5.70
CA PRO A 350 -3.50 32.19 -5.76
C PRO A 350 -3.41 33.26 -6.85
#